data_AF-A0A7V0IEZ2-F1
#
_entry.id   AF-A0A7V0IEZ2-F1
#
_cell.length_a   1.000
_cell.length_b   1.000
_cell.length_c   1.000
_cell.angle_alpha   90.00
_cell.angle_beta   90.00
_cell.angle_gamma   90.00
#
_symmetry.space_group_name_H-M   'P 1'
#
loop_
_entity.id
_entity.type
_entity.pdbx_description
1 polymer ?
#
loop_
_entity_poly.entity_id
_entity_poly.type
_entity_poly.pdbx_seq_one_letter_code
_entity_poly.pdbx_strand_id
1 'polypeptide(L)' 'MGYDWDKISADLSQIADVEREKPLAEMTSFGIGGPARIVAQPVDRDEIEAVIEYLWRNEVPFFVIGRGTN' A
#
# COMPACT_ATOMS: atom_id res chain seq x y z
N MET A 1 -4.62 -20.62 -1.32
CA MET A 1 -4.09 -20.02 -0.08
C MET A 1 -4.06 -18.53 -0.31
N GLY A 2 -4.78 -17.75 0.51
CA GLY A 2 -4.83 -16.29 0.37
C GLY A 2 -3.77 -15.61 1.22
N TYR A 3 -3.49 -14.34 0.95
CA TYR A 3 -2.65 -13.50 1.80
C TYR A 3 -3.28 -13.33 3.20
N ASP A 4 -2.44 -13.38 4.23
CA ASP A 4 -2.81 -12.95 5.58
C ASP A 4 -2.69 -11.43 5.65
N TRP A 5 -3.79 -10.74 5.37
CA TRP A 5 -3.83 -9.27 5.31
C TRP A 5 -3.64 -8.62 6.67
N ASP A 6 -3.99 -9.30 7.76
CA ASP A 6 -3.77 -8.80 9.12
C ASP A 6 -2.28 -8.79 9.43
N LYS A 7 -1.59 -9.89 9.11
CA LYS A 7 -0.13 -9.96 9.23
C LYS A 7 0.56 -8.94 8.33
N ILE A 8 0.17 -8.85 7.06
CA ILE A 8 0.79 -7.90 6.13
C ILE A 8 0.62 -6.46 6.61
N SER A 9 -0.57 -6.10 7.10
CA SER A 9 -0.80 -4.77 7.66
C SER A 9 0.11 -4.52 8.86
N ALA A 10 0.21 -5.48 9.78
CA ALA A 10 1.03 -5.32 10.99
C ALA A 10 2.51 -5.17 10.67
N ASP A 11 3.03 -5.98 9.73
CA ASP A 11 4.43 -5.92 9.30
C ASP A 11 4.74 -4.59 8.59
N LEU A 12 3.89 -4.14 7.67
CA LEU A 12 4.07 -2.86 6.96
C LEU A 12 3.96 -1.65 7.90
N SER A 13 3.11 -1.70 8.93
CA SER A 13 3.00 -0.63 9.95
C SER A 13 4.27 -0.44 10.78
N GLN A 14 5.24 -1.37 10.72
CA GLN A 14 6.56 -1.17 11.32
C GLN A 14 7.49 -0.34 10.43
N ILE A 15 7.10 -0.08 9.19
CA ILE A 15 7.95 0.54 8.15
C ILE A 15 7.37 1.90 7.71
N ALA A 16 6.05 1.99 7.52
CA ALA A 16 5.38 3.18 7.02
C ALA A 16 4.00 3.37 7.69
N ASP A 17 3.37 4.52 7.48
CA ASP A 17 1.97 4.71 7.83
C ASP A 17 1.07 3.80 6.98
N VAL A 18 0.11 3.13 7.63
CA VAL A 18 -0.71 2.09 6.99
C VAL A 18 -2.18 2.25 7.34
N GLU A 19 -3.00 2.30 6.30
CA GLU A 19 -4.46 2.32 6.40
C GLU A 19 -5.06 1.09 5.73
N ARG A 20 -6.13 0.55 6.30
CA ARG A 20 -6.86 -0.60 5.76
C ARG A 20 -8.19 -0.18 5.15
N GLU A 21 -8.61 -0.91 4.12
CA GLU A 21 -9.91 -0.75 3.47
C GLU A 21 -10.19 0.68 2.94
N LYS A 22 -9.14 1.42 2.60
CA LYS A 22 -9.24 2.81 2.16
C LYS A 22 -9.84 2.91 0.76
N PRO A 23 -10.87 3.75 0.53
CA PRO A 23 -11.40 3.97 -0.81
C PRO A 23 -10.37 4.65 -1.71
N LEU A 24 -9.94 3.98 -2.80
CA LEU A 24 -8.99 4.56 -3.76
C LEU A 24 -9.56 5.77 -4.51
N ALA A 25 -10.88 5.88 -4.58
CA ALA A 25 -11.57 7.05 -5.09
C ALA A 25 -11.14 8.35 -4.37
N GLU A 26 -10.83 8.30 -3.08
CA GLU A 26 -10.39 9.49 -2.32
C GLU A 26 -8.94 9.89 -2.63
N MET A 27 -8.17 9.00 -3.28
CA MET A 27 -6.74 9.18 -3.53
C MET A 27 -6.42 9.49 -5.01
N THR A 28 -7.41 9.46 -5.90
CA THR A 28 -7.21 9.64 -7.35
C THR A 28 -7.99 10.85 -7.86
N SER A 29 -7.41 11.61 -8.79
CA SER A 29 -8.05 12.81 -9.35
C SER A 29 -9.39 12.53 -10.06
N PHE A 30 -9.59 11.32 -10.60
CA PHE A 30 -10.83 10.91 -11.26
C PHE A 30 -11.90 10.38 -10.30
N GLY A 31 -11.57 10.12 -9.03
CA GLY A 31 -12.54 9.59 -8.07
C GLY A 31 -13.00 8.16 -8.35
N ILE A 32 -12.20 7.36 -9.06
CA ILE A 32 -12.54 5.99 -9.47
C ILE A 32 -11.57 5.02 -8.79
N GLY A 33 -12.11 3.98 -8.16
CA GLY A 33 -11.33 2.88 -7.59
C GLY A 33 -12.05 2.23 -6.43
N GLY A 34 -12.06 0.89 -6.40
CA GLY A 34 -12.58 0.14 -5.25
C GLY A 34 -11.72 0.33 -3.99
N PRO A 35 -12.11 -0.27 -2.85
CA PRO A 35 -11.31 -0.19 -1.64
C PRO A 35 -9.96 -0.89 -1.83
N ALA A 36 -8.88 -0.19 -1.49
CA ALA A 36 -7.59 -0.83 -1.31
C ALA A 36 -7.63 -1.66 -0.03
N ARG A 37 -7.15 -2.90 -0.09
CA ARG A 37 -6.98 -3.76 1.09
C ARG A 37 -6.11 -3.06 2.14
N ILE A 38 -5.00 -2.49 1.68
CA ILE A 38 -3.97 -1.82 2.46
C ILE A 38 -3.43 -0.67 1.61
N VAL A 39 -3.23 0.49 2.24
CA VAL A 39 -2.50 1.64 1.70
C VAL A 39 -1.32 1.88 2.62
N ALA A 40 -0.10 1.77 2.10
CA ALA A 40 1.13 2.14 2.80
C ALA A 40 1.64 3.48 2.27
N GLN A 41 2.01 4.40 3.15
CA GLN A 41 2.43 5.77 2.84
C GLN A 41 3.85 6.02 3.37
N PRO A 42 4.89 5.45 2.72
CA PRO A 42 6.27 5.73 3.11
C PRO A 42 6.62 7.20 2.87
N VAL A 43 7.39 7.82 3.76
CA VAL A 43 7.68 9.27 3.75
C VAL A 43 9.06 9.63 3.21
N ASP A 44 9.96 8.65 3.11
CA ASP A 44 11.31 8.84 2.58
C ASP A 44 11.78 7.67 1.72
N ARG A 45 13.01 7.77 1.22
CA ARG A 45 13.61 6.77 0.32
C ARG A 45 13.83 5.43 1.02
N ASP A 46 14.18 5.44 2.30
CA ASP A 46 14.55 4.24 3.04
C ASP A 46 13.29 3.43 3.36
N GLU A 47 12.19 4.09 3.72
CA GLU A 47 10.88 3.45 3.89
C GLU A 47 10.35 2.90 2.56
N ILE A 48 10.52 3.63 1.44
CA ILE A 48 10.13 3.13 0.11
C ILE A 48 10.87 1.83 -0.21
N GLU A 49 12.18 1.79 0.00
CA GLU A 49 13.01 0.61 -0.26
C GLU A 49 12.55 -0.59 0.60
N ALA A 50 12.34 -0.36 1.90
CA ALA A 50 11.90 -1.40 2.83
C ALA A 50 10.49 -1.93 2.52
N VAL A 51 9.53 -1.07 2.15
CA VAL A 51 8.19 -1.47 1.73
C VAL A 51 8.25 -2.32 0.47
N ILE A 52 9.00 -1.89 -0.55
CA ILE A 52 9.13 -2.63 -1.82
C ILE A 52 9.80 -3.99 -1.59
N GLU A 53 10.87 -4.05 -0.79
CA GLU A 53 11.54 -5.30 -0.46
C GLU A 53 10.58 -6.28 0.24
N TYR A 54 9.83 -5.79 1.23
CA TYR A 54 8.85 -6.60 1.94
C TYR A 54 7.80 -7.18 0.99
N LEU A 55 7.21 -6.35 0.12
CA LEU A 55 6.18 -6.78 -0.82
C LEU A 55 6.73 -7.81 -1.82
N TRP A 56 7.95 -7.59 -2.32
CA TRP A 56 8.61 -8.50 -3.26
C TRP A 56 8.91 -9.87 -2.62
N ARG A 57 9.46 -9.89 -1.40
CA ARG A 57 9.80 -11.13 -0.68
C ARG A 57 8.59 -11.97 -0.29
N ASN A 58 7.44 -11.33 -0.09
CA ASN A 58 6.18 -11.99 0.27
C ASN A 58 5.26 -12.23 -0.94
N GLU A 59 5.74 -11.94 -2.16
CA GLU A 59 5.00 -12.06 -3.41
C GLU A 59 3.65 -11.32 -3.39
N VAL A 60 3.57 -10.22 -2.63
CA VAL A 60 2.34 -9.44 -2.48
C VAL A 60 2.22 -8.50 -3.69
N PRO A 61 1.16 -8.62 -4.52
CA PRO A 61 0.97 -7.72 -5.65
C PRO A 61 0.66 -6.31 -5.15
N PHE A 62 1.32 -5.33 -5.74
CA PHE A 62 1.16 -3.93 -5.39
C PHE A 62 1.11 -3.05 -6.65
N PHE A 63 0.58 -1.84 -6.47
CA PHE A 63 0.61 -0.79 -7.47
C PHE A 63 0.98 0.50 -6.75
N VAL A 64 1.80 1.33 -7.40
CA VAL A 64 2.19 2.64 -6.86
C VAL A 64 1.24 3.68 -7.45
N ILE A 65 0.67 4.52 -6.58
CA ILE A 65 -0.15 5.65 -7.01
C ILE A 65 0.50 6.97 -6.64
N GLY A 66 0.56 7.88 -7.61
CA GLY A 66 0.64 9.31 -7.35
C GLY A 66 -0.75 9.91 -7.21
N ARG A 67 -0.87 11.24 -7.30
CA ARG A 67 -2.16 11.97 -7.25
C ARG A 67 -3.07 11.74 -8.49
N GLY A 68 -2.74 10.78 -9.35
CA GLY A 68 -3.55 10.43 -10.52
C GLY A 68 -3.56 11.50 -11.63
N THR A 69 -2.42 12.15 -11.88
CA THR A 69 -2.26 13.11 -12.98
C THR A 69 -1.56 12.53 -14.22
N ASN A 70 -1.18 11.25 -14.21
CA ASN A 70 -0.73 10.51 -15.39
C ASN A 70 -0.79 9.00 -15.15
#